data_AF-A0A951X1S5-F1
#
_entry.id   AF-A0A951X1S5-F1
#
_cell.length_a   1.000
_cell.length_b   1.000
_cell.length_c   1.000
_cell.angle_alpha   90.00
_cell.angle_beta   90.00
_cell.angle_gamma   90.00
#
_symmetry.space_group_name_H-M   'P 1'
#
loop_
_entity.id
_entity.type
_entity.pdbx_description
1 polymer ?
#
loop_
_entity_poly.entity_id
_entity_poly.type
_entity_poly.pdbx_seq_one_letter_code
_entity_poly.pdbx_strand_id
1 'polypeptide(L)'
;PEVHDAFRQVPGSWERTMRILRNAQAVGLSAQVNTTVTRHNVALLPEMVKFVEEVGAVQWSVFFLVPTGRGQIADMISAEEHERVFHWLYDLSQQGSFDIKSTAAPMYRRVAIERKRAASDGNSGITFQGAGFQYADGLHRPVKGVNDGRGFLFISHLGEIMPSGFLPLAAATVREADIVDVYRNHQLFRDLRDPDKLKGRCGVCEYKVICGGQRGRAYALTGDYLETDPACIYQPAAFAAAA
;
A
#
# COMPACT_ATOMS: atom_id res chain seq x y z
N PRO A 1 -24.02 10.09 0.32
CA PRO A 1 -23.58 11.33 -0.39
C PRO A 1 -22.94 12.36 0.54
N GLU A 2 -23.57 12.69 1.69
CA GLU A 2 -23.07 13.75 2.58
C GLU A 2 -21.70 13.41 3.19
N VAL A 3 -21.47 12.15 3.57
CA VAL A 3 -20.17 11.69 4.11
C VAL A 3 -19.03 11.92 3.12
N HIS A 4 -19.24 11.65 1.83
CA HIS A 4 -18.23 11.84 0.80
C HIS A 4 -17.93 13.33 0.61
N ASP A 5 -18.95 14.17 0.47
CA ASP A 5 -18.77 15.61 0.26
C ASP A 5 -18.14 16.30 1.47
N ALA A 6 -18.53 15.90 2.69
CA ALA A 6 -17.92 16.37 3.92
C ALA A 6 -16.44 15.99 3.98
N PHE A 7 -16.07 14.75 3.66
CA PHE A 7 -14.67 14.33 3.64
C PHE A 7 -13.85 15.07 2.57
N ARG A 8 -14.43 15.28 1.38
CA ARG A 8 -13.77 15.99 0.27
C ARG A 8 -13.72 17.50 0.44
N GLN A 9 -14.52 18.07 1.35
CA GLN A 9 -14.71 19.51 1.55
C GLN A 9 -15.19 20.22 0.27
N VAL A 10 -16.00 19.54 -0.55
CA VAL A 10 -16.54 20.07 -1.81
C VAL A 10 -18.01 19.63 -1.97
N PRO A 11 -18.98 20.54 -1.81
CA PRO A 11 -20.40 20.23 -2.03
C PRO A 11 -20.69 19.75 -3.47
N GLY A 12 -21.49 18.69 -3.60
CA GLY A 12 -21.85 18.06 -4.87
C GLY A 12 -20.73 17.21 -5.49
N SER A 13 -19.63 16.96 -4.77
CA SER A 13 -18.50 16.18 -5.31
C SER A 13 -18.87 14.72 -5.58
N TRP A 14 -19.74 14.13 -4.77
CA TRP A 14 -20.27 12.78 -4.96
C TRP A 14 -21.03 12.66 -6.28
N GLU A 15 -22.01 13.54 -6.49
CA GLU A 15 -22.83 13.51 -7.70
C GLU A 15 -21.99 13.73 -8.97
N ARG A 16 -21.05 14.69 -8.92
CA ARG A 16 -20.09 14.93 -10.00
C ARG A 16 -19.24 13.68 -10.28
N THR A 17 -18.77 13.01 -9.24
CA THR A 17 -17.97 11.77 -9.35
C THR A 17 -18.78 10.66 -10.03
N MET A 18 -20.03 10.44 -9.61
CA MET A 18 -20.91 9.43 -10.21
C MET A 18 -21.25 9.74 -11.67
N ARG A 19 -21.43 11.02 -12.03
CA ARG A 19 -21.62 11.42 -13.43
C ARG A 19 -20.38 11.17 -14.28
N ILE A 20 -19.19 11.52 -13.78
CA ILE A 20 -17.92 11.27 -14.49
C ILE A 20 -17.71 9.78 -14.71
N LEU A 21 -17.96 8.96 -13.68
CA LEU A 21 -17.88 7.51 -13.75
C LEU A 21 -18.80 6.95 -14.86
N ARG A 22 -20.08 7.32 -14.87
CA ARG A 22 -21.04 6.85 -15.89
C ARG A 22 -20.62 7.27 -17.30
N ASN A 23 -20.15 8.51 -17.46
CA ASN A 23 -19.67 9.00 -18.76
C ASN A 23 -18.43 8.21 -19.24
N ALA A 24 -17.50 7.90 -18.33
CA ALA A 24 -16.32 7.11 -18.65
C ALA A 24 -16.71 5.67 -19.08
N GLN A 25 -17.65 5.05 -18.38
CA GLN A 25 -18.16 3.72 -18.73
C GLN A 25 -18.91 3.72 -20.07
N ALA A 26 -19.69 4.77 -20.36
CA ALA A 26 -20.41 4.90 -21.63
C ALA A 26 -19.48 4.94 -22.87
N VAL A 27 -18.21 5.32 -22.69
CA VAL A 27 -17.18 5.30 -23.75
C VAL A 27 -16.22 4.11 -23.63
N GLY A 28 -16.54 3.12 -22.78
CA GLY A 28 -15.79 1.87 -22.65
C GLY A 28 -14.57 1.93 -21.73
N LEU A 29 -14.42 2.95 -20.89
CA LEU A 29 -13.33 3.01 -19.90
C LEU A 29 -13.69 2.20 -18.65
N SER A 30 -12.74 1.37 -18.19
CA SER A 30 -12.86 0.66 -16.92
C SER A 30 -12.67 1.60 -15.72
N ALA A 31 -13.36 1.30 -14.62
CA ALA A 31 -13.29 2.08 -13.39
C ALA A 31 -12.49 1.37 -12.30
N GLN A 32 -11.78 2.15 -11.50
CA GLN A 32 -11.15 1.73 -10.25
C GLN A 32 -11.70 2.59 -9.11
N VAL A 33 -12.07 1.95 -8.01
CA VAL A 33 -12.43 2.64 -6.76
C VAL A 33 -11.22 2.69 -5.85
N ASN A 34 -10.98 3.85 -5.23
CA ASN A 34 -9.92 4.03 -4.24
C ASN A 34 -10.52 4.45 -2.90
N THR A 35 -10.20 3.71 -1.84
CA THR A 35 -10.65 4.01 -0.48
C THR A 35 -9.46 4.10 0.45
N THR A 36 -9.30 5.22 1.14
CA THR A 36 -8.33 5.34 2.24
C THR A 36 -8.97 4.86 3.54
N VAL A 37 -8.39 3.85 4.16
CA VAL A 37 -8.83 3.29 5.44
C VAL A 37 -8.40 4.22 6.57
N THR A 38 -9.36 4.62 7.40
CA THR A 38 -9.19 5.46 8.59
C THR A 38 -10.08 4.92 9.70
N ARG A 39 -9.87 5.39 10.93
CA ARG A 39 -10.75 5.05 12.09
C ARG A 39 -12.21 5.42 11.86
N HIS A 40 -12.48 6.39 10.98
CA HIS A 40 -13.83 6.87 10.70
C HIS A 40 -14.62 5.95 9.77
N ASN A 41 -13.93 5.11 8.99
CA ASN A 41 -14.57 4.31 7.94
C ASN A 41 -14.20 2.82 7.93
N VAL A 42 -13.29 2.36 8.78
CA VAL A 42 -12.85 0.96 8.81
C VAL A 42 -14.01 -0.03 8.99
N ALA A 43 -15.02 0.33 9.80
CA ALA A 43 -16.21 -0.48 10.01
C ALA A 43 -17.13 -0.54 8.78
N LEU A 44 -17.02 0.41 7.85
CA LEU A 44 -17.85 0.53 6.65
C LEU A 44 -17.21 -0.17 5.43
N LEU A 45 -16.02 -0.75 5.56
CA LEU A 45 -15.36 -1.44 4.45
C LEU A 45 -16.21 -2.59 3.85
N PRO A 46 -16.96 -3.39 4.63
CA PRO A 46 -17.87 -4.38 4.05
C PRO A 46 -18.98 -3.78 3.18
N GLU A 47 -19.48 -2.59 3.52
CA GLU A 47 -20.50 -1.90 2.72
C GLU A 47 -19.91 -1.36 1.40
N MET A 48 -18.63 -0.97 1.41
CA MET A 48 -17.94 -0.54 0.20
C MET A 48 -17.84 -1.64 -0.86
N VAL A 49 -17.85 -2.92 -0.47
CA VAL A 49 -17.86 -4.05 -1.43
C VAL A 49 -19.06 -3.94 -2.36
N LYS A 50 -20.27 -3.74 -1.81
CA LYS A 50 -21.50 -3.59 -2.58
C LYS A 50 -21.39 -2.41 -3.54
N PHE A 51 -20.87 -1.28 -3.06
CA PHE A 51 -20.68 -0.10 -3.91
C PHE A 51 -19.72 -0.36 -5.07
N VAL A 52 -18.58 -1.03 -4.82
CA VAL A 52 -17.60 -1.39 -5.87
C VAL A 52 -18.23 -2.27 -6.95
N GLU A 53 -19.07 -3.22 -6.56
CA GLU A 53 -19.81 -4.09 -7.48
C GLU A 53 -20.89 -3.31 -8.25
N GLU A 54 -21.68 -2.49 -7.55
CA GLU A 54 -22.73 -1.66 -8.15
C GLU A 54 -22.19 -0.71 -9.21
N VAL A 55 -21.00 -0.15 -9.00
CA VAL A 55 -20.35 0.73 -9.98
C VAL A 55 -19.60 -0.03 -11.07
N GLY A 56 -19.57 -1.36 -11.04
CA GLY A 56 -18.88 -2.18 -12.03
C GLY A 56 -17.38 -1.86 -12.11
N ALA A 57 -16.75 -1.56 -10.98
CA ALA A 57 -15.31 -1.32 -10.94
C ALA A 57 -14.55 -2.65 -11.12
N VAL A 58 -13.57 -2.66 -12.02
CA VAL A 58 -12.72 -3.84 -12.24
C VAL A 58 -11.71 -4.03 -11.12
N GLN A 59 -11.44 -2.97 -10.35
CA GLN A 59 -10.49 -2.97 -9.26
C GLN A 59 -10.92 -2.08 -8.09
N TRP A 60 -10.70 -2.57 -6.87
CA TRP A 60 -10.71 -1.77 -5.66
C TRP A 60 -9.30 -1.64 -5.07
N SER A 61 -8.78 -0.40 -4.99
CA SER A 61 -7.55 -0.14 -4.24
C SER A 61 -7.83 0.42 -2.85
N VAL A 62 -7.41 -0.34 -1.86
CA VAL A 62 -7.54 -0.04 -0.43
C VAL A 62 -6.23 0.56 0.07
N PHE A 63 -6.25 1.86 0.32
CA PHE A 63 -5.10 2.64 0.79
C PHE A 63 -5.05 2.64 2.30
N PHE A 64 -3.91 2.28 2.88
CA PHE A 64 -3.67 2.41 4.31
C PHE A 64 -2.97 3.73 4.59
N LEU A 65 -3.52 4.50 5.53
CA LEU A 65 -3.07 5.86 5.80
C LEU A 65 -1.58 5.91 6.16
N VAL A 66 -0.85 6.78 5.47
CA VAL A 66 0.49 7.23 5.85
C VAL A 66 0.34 8.67 6.32
N PRO A 67 0.76 9.01 7.56
CA PRO A 67 0.52 10.33 8.14
C PRO A 67 1.50 11.35 7.55
N THR A 68 1.22 11.79 6.33
CA THR A 68 2.00 12.78 5.59
C THR A 68 1.07 13.71 4.82
N GLY A 69 1.52 14.94 4.58
CA GLY A 69 0.70 16.00 4.01
C GLY A 69 -0.53 16.30 4.88
N ARG A 70 -1.73 16.00 4.36
CA ARG A 70 -3.00 16.20 5.09
C ARG A 70 -3.38 15.03 6.00
N GLY A 71 -2.73 13.89 5.88
CA GLY A 71 -3.02 12.71 6.72
C GLY A 71 -2.54 12.92 8.16
N GLN A 72 -3.44 12.73 9.12
CA GLN A 72 -3.14 12.85 10.54
C GLN A 72 -2.76 11.49 11.16
N ILE A 73 -2.09 11.52 12.32
CA ILE A 73 -1.81 10.33 13.17
C ILE A 73 -3.01 9.99 14.07
N ALA A 74 -3.82 11.00 14.43
CA ALA A 74 -5.27 10.80 14.58
C ALA A 74 -5.80 10.17 13.27
N ASP A 75 -7.05 9.85 12.98
CA ASP A 75 -7.45 9.15 11.73
C ASP A 75 -6.83 7.77 11.40
N MET A 76 -5.58 7.43 11.75
CA MET A 76 -5.00 6.10 11.55
C MET A 76 -5.74 5.06 12.39
N ILE A 77 -5.88 3.86 11.81
CA ILE A 77 -6.31 2.65 12.50
C ILE A 77 -5.12 2.03 13.26
N SER A 78 -5.38 1.22 14.28
CA SER A 78 -4.34 0.55 15.07
C SER A 78 -3.59 -0.51 14.26
N ALA A 79 -2.44 -0.98 14.77
CA ALA A 79 -1.70 -2.07 14.14
C ALA A 79 -2.52 -3.37 14.09
N GLU A 80 -3.32 -3.65 15.12
CA GLU A 80 -4.24 -4.78 15.18
C GLU A 80 -5.38 -4.64 14.15
N GLU A 81 -5.88 -3.42 13.94
CA GLU A 81 -6.87 -3.14 12.90
C GLU A 81 -6.28 -3.34 11.50
N HIS A 82 -5.04 -2.90 11.25
CA HIS A 82 -4.34 -3.20 10.01
C HIS A 82 -4.33 -4.70 9.74
N GLU A 83 -3.91 -5.50 10.73
CA GLU A 83 -3.86 -6.96 10.62
C GLU A 83 -5.23 -7.56 10.32
N ARG A 84 -6.27 -7.15 11.05
CA ARG A 84 -7.65 -7.63 10.82
C ARG A 84 -8.12 -7.33 9.40
N VAL A 85 -7.89 -6.11 8.91
CA VAL A 85 -8.25 -5.72 7.54
C VAL A 85 -7.44 -6.53 6.52
N PHE A 86 -6.16 -6.82 6.77
CA PHE A 86 -5.37 -7.66 5.86
C PHE A 86 -5.93 -9.07 5.72
N HIS A 87 -6.29 -9.75 6.81
CA HIS A 87 -6.91 -11.09 6.71
C HIS A 87 -8.27 -11.02 6.02
N TRP A 88 -9.09 -10.02 6.33
CA TRP A 88 -10.38 -9.82 5.66
C TRP A 88 -10.23 -9.56 4.16
N LEU A 89 -9.29 -8.71 3.73
CA LEU A 89 -9.01 -8.46 2.32
C LEU A 89 -8.50 -9.72 1.61
N TYR A 90 -7.73 -10.56 2.30
CA TYR A 90 -7.30 -11.85 1.74
C TYR A 90 -8.51 -12.74 1.46
N ASP A 91 -9.42 -12.88 2.43
CA ASP A 91 -10.62 -13.71 2.25
C ASP A 91 -11.53 -13.17 1.15
N LEU A 92 -11.75 -11.85 1.12
CA LEU A 92 -12.52 -11.19 0.07
C LEU A 92 -11.89 -11.39 -1.31
N SER A 93 -10.55 -11.35 -1.42
CA SER A 93 -9.86 -11.55 -2.70
C SER A 93 -10.05 -12.94 -3.31
N GLN A 94 -10.47 -13.94 -2.51
CA GLN A 94 -10.73 -15.29 -3.01
C GLN A 94 -12.15 -15.47 -3.55
N GLN A 95 -13.05 -14.50 -3.29
CA GLN A 95 -14.48 -14.62 -3.58
C GLN A 95 -15.02 -13.45 -4.41
N GLY A 96 -14.32 -12.30 -4.40
CA GLY A 96 -14.76 -11.07 -5.01
C GLY A 96 -14.84 -11.14 -6.53
N SER A 97 -15.76 -10.36 -7.08
CA SER A 97 -15.97 -10.19 -8.53
C SER A 97 -15.01 -9.16 -9.17
N PHE A 98 -14.11 -8.58 -8.39
CA PHE A 98 -13.19 -7.51 -8.77
C PHE A 98 -11.81 -7.71 -8.13
N ASP A 99 -10.78 -7.10 -8.73
CA ASP A 99 -9.41 -7.21 -8.22
C ASP A 99 -9.20 -6.32 -6.99
N ILE A 100 -8.49 -6.81 -5.97
CA ILE A 100 -8.18 -6.06 -4.76
C ILE A 100 -6.71 -5.69 -4.74
N LYS A 101 -6.42 -4.41 -4.50
CA LYS A 101 -5.06 -3.90 -4.31
C LYS A 101 -4.89 -3.16 -3.00
N SER A 102 -4.02 -3.64 -2.13
CA SER A 102 -3.55 -2.84 -1.00
C SER A 102 -2.47 -1.84 -1.45
N THR A 103 -2.62 -0.58 -1.01
CA THR A 103 -1.63 0.49 -1.24
C THR A 103 -1.13 1.01 0.11
N ALA A 104 0.19 1.27 0.20
CA ALA A 104 0.87 1.62 1.46
C ALA A 104 0.72 0.58 2.59
N ALA A 105 0.53 -0.69 2.20
CA ALA A 105 0.42 -1.84 3.10
C ALA A 105 1.27 -3.03 2.62
N PRO A 106 2.61 -2.88 2.57
CA PRO A 106 3.49 -4.00 2.20
C PRO A 106 3.34 -5.21 3.12
N MET A 107 2.87 -5.01 4.36
CA MET A 107 2.56 -6.07 5.33
C MET A 107 1.49 -7.05 4.84
N TYR A 108 0.57 -6.61 3.98
CA TYR A 108 -0.43 -7.50 3.38
C TYR A 108 0.21 -8.68 2.62
N ARG A 109 1.41 -8.47 2.05
CA ARG A 109 2.19 -9.52 1.38
C ARG A 109 2.55 -10.66 2.31
N ARG A 110 2.94 -10.32 3.55
CA ARG A 110 3.26 -11.30 4.60
C ARG A 110 2.01 -12.12 4.92
N VAL A 111 0.88 -11.46 5.20
CA VAL A 111 -0.39 -12.12 5.51
C VAL A 111 -0.78 -13.09 4.38
N ALA A 112 -0.72 -12.64 3.12
CA ALA A 112 -1.03 -13.49 1.99
C ALA A 112 -0.10 -14.71 1.87
N ILE A 113 1.20 -14.57 2.17
CA ILE A 113 2.15 -15.70 2.18
C ILE A 113 1.82 -16.67 3.30
N GLU A 114 1.58 -16.19 4.52
CA GLU A 114 1.25 -17.03 5.67
C GLU A 114 -0.06 -17.80 5.43
N ARG A 115 -1.09 -17.15 4.91
CA ARG A 115 -2.39 -17.77 4.58
C ARG A 115 -2.23 -18.85 3.51
N LYS A 116 -1.46 -18.58 2.44
CA LYS A 116 -1.19 -19.58 1.40
C LYS A 116 -0.37 -20.77 1.92
N ARG A 117 0.62 -20.53 2.78
CA ARG A 117 1.40 -21.60 3.43
C ARG A 117 0.53 -22.46 4.34
N ALA A 118 -0.40 -21.86 5.07
CA ALA A 118 -1.32 -22.60 5.94
C ALA A 118 -2.36 -23.42 5.15
N ALA A 119 -2.74 -22.98 3.95
CA ALA A 119 -3.70 -23.67 3.09
C ALA A 119 -3.07 -24.73 2.17
N SER A 120 -1.76 -24.72 1.98
CA SER A 120 -1.02 -25.70 1.17
C SER A 120 -0.33 -26.69 2.10
N ASP A 121 -0.22 -27.97 1.74
CA ASP A 121 0.51 -29.00 2.51
C ASP A 121 2.04 -28.81 2.53
N GLY A 122 2.51 -27.61 2.87
CA GLY A 122 3.90 -27.27 3.16
C GLY A 122 4.87 -27.17 1.98
N ASN A 123 4.51 -27.62 0.76
CA ASN A 123 5.53 -27.85 -0.29
C ASN A 123 5.22 -27.35 -1.71
N SER A 124 4.14 -26.59 -1.94
CA SER A 124 3.91 -25.94 -3.24
C SER A 124 4.60 -24.58 -3.29
N GLY A 125 5.45 -24.38 -4.29
CA GLY A 125 6.10 -23.09 -4.54
C GLY A 125 5.06 -21.98 -4.69
N ILE A 126 5.05 -21.03 -3.76
CA ILE A 126 4.11 -19.91 -3.79
C ILE A 126 4.50 -18.97 -4.93
N THR A 127 3.79 -19.04 -6.05
CA THR A 127 3.90 -18.05 -7.12
C THR A 127 3.25 -16.75 -6.64
N PHE A 128 4.11 -15.74 -6.46
CA PHE A 128 3.69 -14.38 -6.14
C PHE A 128 3.34 -13.67 -7.45
N GLN A 129 2.08 -13.79 -7.88
CA GLN A 129 1.51 -12.71 -8.68
C GLN A 129 1.22 -11.56 -7.71
N GLY A 130 2.06 -10.53 -7.84
CA GLY A 130 2.12 -9.30 -7.07
C GLY A 130 1.29 -9.27 -5.79
N ALA A 131 1.88 -9.46 -4.62
CA ALA A 131 1.44 -8.84 -3.37
C ALA A 131 -0.04 -9.02 -2.95
N GLY A 132 -0.67 -10.14 -3.32
CA GLY A 132 -2.10 -10.35 -3.06
C GLY A 132 -3.02 -9.75 -4.12
N PHE A 133 -2.49 -9.49 -5.30
CA PHE A 133 -3.24 -9.10 -6.48
C PHE A 133 -3.45 -10.33 -7.36
N GLN A 134 -4.63 -10.93 -7.27
CA GLN A 134 -5.13 -11.71 -8.38
C GLN A 134 -5.58 -10.68 -9.42
N TYR A 135 -5.05 -10.76 -10.63
CA TYR A 135 -5.62 -10.10 -11.79
C TYR A 135 -5.79 -11.19 -12.82
N ALA A 136 -7.00 -11.39 -13.33
CA ALA A 136 -7.28 -12.34 -14.40
C ALA A 136 -6.87 -11.80 -15.78
N ASP A 137 -5.72 -11.14 -15.87
CA ASP A 137 -5.29 -10.40 -17.07
C ASP A 137 -4.07 -11.03 -17.78
N GLY A 138 -3.55 -12.14 -17.25
CA GLY A 138 -2.40 -12.84 -17.84
C GLY A 138 -1.08 -12.09 -17.73
N LEU A 139 -1.03 -10.92 -17.08
CA LEU A 139 0.19 -10.12 -16.94
C LEU A 139 1.05 -10.67 -15.79
N HIS A 140 2.23 -11.21 -16.14
CA HIS A 140 3.23 -11.70 -15.20
C HIS A 140 3.86 -10.54 -14.41
N ARG A 141 3.25 -10.23 -13.26
CA ARG A 141 3.74 -9.16 -12.38
C ARG A 141 5.02 -9.56 -11.65
N PRO A 142 5.91 -8.61 -11.34
CA PRO A 142 7.15 -8.88 -10.64
C PRO A 142 6.92 -9.60 -9.31
N VAL A 143 7.73 -10.64 -9.09
CA VAL A 143 7.72 -11.46 -7.86
C VAL A 143 8.27 -10.66 -6.66
N LYS A 144 9.06 -9.61 -6.92
CA LYS A 144 9.67 -8.75 -5.89
C LYS A 144 8.71 -7.63 -5.48
N GLY A 145 8.59 -7.42 -4.17
CA GLY A 145 7.76 -6.36 -3.61
C GLY A 145 8.30 -4.97 -3.95
N VAL A 146 7.44 -4.13 -4.53
CA VAL A 146 7.70 -2.70 -4.75
C VAL A 146 7.48 -1.95 -3.42
N ASN A 147 8.35 -0.99 -3.10
CA ASN A 147 8.28 -0.15 -1.90
C ASN A 147 8.90 1.23 -2.17
N ASP A 148 8.79 2.18 -1.25
CA ASP A 148 9.35 3.53 -1.39
C ASP A 148 10.83 3.47 -1.84
N GLY A 149 11.17 4.05 -3.01
CA GLY A 149 12.53 4.01 -3.58
C GLY A 149 12.99 2.66 -4.15
N ARG A 150 12.16 1.62 -4.10
CA ARG A 150 12.45 0.25 -4.56
C ARG A 150 11.43 -0.19 -5.62
N GLY A 151 11.83 -0.10 -6.88
CA GLY A 151 11.00 -0.35 -8.06
C GLY A 151 10.37 0.91 -8.67
N PHE A 152 10.33 2.02 -7.94
CA PHE A 152 9.87 3.33 -8.44
C PHE A 152 10.50 4.48 -7.65
N LEU A 153 10.27 5.70 -8.16
CA LEU A 153 10.51 6.99 -7.51
C LEU A 153 9.33 7.92 -7.79
N PHE A 154 9.28 9.07 -7.13
CA PHE A 154 8.29 10.11 -7.34
C PHE A 154 8.98 11.44 -7.67
N ILE A 155 8.41 12.22 -8.60
CA ILE A 155 8.85 13.58 -8.91
C ILE A 155 7.76 14.53 -8.41
N SER A 156 8.12 15.44 -7.51
CA SER A 156 7.18 16.44 -6.99
C SER A 156 6.80 17.46 -8.06
N HIS A 157 5.75 18.25 -7.80
CA HIS A 157 5.36 19.36 -8.68
C HIS A 157 6.45 20.44 -8.82
N LEU A 158 7.43 20.49 -7.91
CA LEU A 158 8.59 21.38 -7.98
C LEU A 158 9.76 20.77 -8.77
N GLY A 159 9.69 19.47 -9.07
CA GLY A 159 10.75 18.71 -9.74
C GLY A 159 11.65 17.91 -8.79
N GLU A 160 11.31 17.83 -7.49
CA GLU A 160 12.12 17.09 -6.51
C GLU A 160 11.99 15.58 -6.72
N ILE A 161 13.12 14.88 -6.75
CA ILE A 161 13.20 13.43 -6.86
C ILE A 161 13.13 12.84 -5.45
N MET A 162 12.06 12.10 -5.16
CA MET A 162 11.78 11.49 -3.86
C MET A 162 11.53 9.99 -4.01
N PRO A 163 11.70 9.19 -2.94
CA PRO A 163 11.39 7.76 -2.98
C PRO A 163 9.94 7.42 -3.29
N SER A 164 9.01 8.24 -2.81
CA SER A 164 7.58 8.16 -3.11
C SER A 164 6.86 9.46 -2.73
N GLY A 165 5.58 9.58 -3.09
CA GLY A 165 4.73 10.68 -2.62
C GLY A 165 4.39 10.61 -1.12
N PHE A 166 4.76 9.53 -0.43
CA PHE A 166 4.51 9.34 1.00
C PHE A 166 5.76 9.43 1.87
N LEU A 167 6.96 9.45 1.26
CA LEU A 167 8.24 9.63 1.93
C LEU A 167 8.90 10.92 1.40
N PRO A 168 8.62 12.09 2.01
CA PRO A 168 8.99 13.40 1.47
C PRO A 168 10.47 13.75 1.74
N LEU A 169 11.37 12.89 1.25
CA LEU A 169 12.81 13.08 1.34
C LEU A 169 13.34 13.38 -0.07
N ALA A 170 13.65 14.66 -0.32
CA ALA A 170 14.23 15.10 -1.58
C ALA A 170 15.69 14.63 -1.69
N ALA A 171 15.99 13.82 -2.71
CA ALA A 171 17.35 13.41 -3.04
C ALA A 171 18.06 14.42 -3.95
N ALA A 172 17.32 15.00 -4.89
CA ALA A 172 17.80 16.00 -5.84
C ALA A 172 16.60 16.63 -6.56
N THR A 173 16.84 17.46 -7.58
CA THR A 173 15.82 17.96 -8.51
C THR A 173 16.14 17.52 -9.94
N VAL A 174 15.10 17.16 -10.71
CA VAL A 174 15.23 16.80 -12.14
C VAL A 174 15.71 17.96 -13.01
N ARG A 175 15.73 19.19 -12.48
CA ARG A 175 16.25 20.37 -13.17
C ARG A 175 17.78 20.43 -13.17
N GLU A 176 18.42 19.74 -12.23
CA GLU A 176 19.87 19.86 -11.95
C GLU A 176 20.59 18.51 -11.97
N ALA A 177 19.88 17.39 -11.82
CA ALA A 177 20.47 16.06 -11.72
C ALA A 177 19.82 15.06 -12.69
N ASP A 178 20.63 14.09 -13.13
CA ASP A 178 20.14 12.94 -13.91
C ASP A 178 19.29 12.03 -13.00
N ILE A 179 18.02 11.86 -13.37
CA ILE A 179 17.05 11.09 -12.60
C ILE A 179 17.44 9.61 -12.45
N VAL A 180 18.06 9.02 -13.48
CA VAL A 180 18.48 7.62 -13.49
C VAL A 180 19.68 7.44 -12.59
N ASP A 181 20.64 8.38 -12.63
CA ASP A 181 21.79 8.38 -11.72
C ASP A 181 21.36 8.53 -10.26
N VAL A 182 20.53 9.52 -9.96
CA VAL A 182 19.97 9.74 -8.61
C VAL A 182 19.26 8.48 -8.12
N TYR A 183 18.39 7.90 -8.96
CA TYR A 183 17.68 6.69 -8.58
C TYR A 183 18.63 5.53 -8.28
N ARG A 184 19.67 5.31 -9.08
CA ARG A 184 20.57 4.15 -8.95
C ARG A 184 21.60 4.33 -7.84
N ASN A 185 22.14 5.53 -7.68
CA ASN A 185 23.38 5.76 -6.97
C ASN A 185 23.25 6.64 -5.72
N HIS A 186 22.22 7.48 -5.61
CA HIS A 186 22.04 8.32 -4.42
C HIS A 186 21.83 7.45 -3.15
N GLN A 187 22.47 7.83 -2.05
CA GLN A 187 22.49 7.05 -0.81
C GLN A 187 21.08 6.69 -0.33
N LEU A 188 20.16 7.66 -0.25
CA LEU A 188 18.76 7.42 0.13
C LEU A 188 18.11 6.24 -0.62
N PHE A 189 18.30 6.19 -1.94
CA PHE A 189 17.73 5.16 -2.78
C PHE A 189 18.44 3.82 -2.64
N ARG A 190 19.77 3.83 -2.44
CA ARG A 190 20.54 2.62 -2.14
C ARG A 190 20.11 2.02 -0.80
N ASP A 191 19.92 2.87 0.20
CA ASP A 191 19.51 2.48 1.54
C ASP A 191 18.11 1.83 1.54
N LEU A 192 17.15 2.44 0.85
CA LEU A 192 15.78 1.91 0.73
C LEU A 192 15.68 0.59 -0.08
N ARG A 193 16.69 0.29 -0.91
CA ARG A 193 16.77 -0.98 -1.65
C ARG A 193 17.54 -2.06 -0.93
N ASP A 194 18.23 -1.72 0.15
CA ASP A 194 19.05 -2.63 0.94
C ASP A 194 18.26 -3.12 2.17
N PRO A 195 17.70 -4.34 2.14
CA PRO A 195 16.93 -4.87 3.27
C PRO A 195 17.78 -5.09 4.53
N ASP A 196 19.11 -5.14 4.42
CA ASP A 196 20.00 -5.35 5.57
C ASP A 196 20.25 -4.05 6.36
N LYS A 197 19.84 -2.91 5.82
CA LYS A 197 19.85 -1.62 6.52
C LYS A 197 18.60 -1.35 7.35
N LEU A 198 17.57 -2.17 7.20
CA LEU A 198 16.35 -2.04 8.01
C LEU A 198 16.68 -2.28 9.49
N LYS A 199 16.03 -1.52 10.38
CA LYS A 199 16.24 -1.57 11.83
C LYS A 199 15.07 -2.25 12.55
N GLY A 200 15.22 -2.43 13.86
CA GLY A 200 14.23 -3.01 14.76
C GLY A 200 13.70 -4.36 14.29
N ARG A 201 12.37 -4.57 14.40
CA ARG A 201 11.72 -5.82 13.97
C ARG A 201 11.90 -6.04 12.47
N CYS A 202 11.84 -4.99 11.66
CA CYS A 202 11.99 -5.13 10.21
C CYS A 202 13.39 -5.62 9.79
N GLY A 203 14.44 -5.27 10.53
CA GLY A 203 15.83 -5.67 10.22
C GLY A 203 16.11 -7.17 10.31
N VAL A 204 15.42 -7.85 11.23
CA VAL A 204 15.58 -9.29 11.49
C VAL A 204 14.41 -10.13 10.98
N CYS A 205 13.41 -9.51 10.34
CA CYS A 205 12.23 -10.20 9.83
C CYS A 205 12.54 -11.08 8.62
N GLU A 206 12.04 -12.32 8.64
CA GLU A 206 12.11 -13.26 7.51
C GLU A 206 11.38 -12.74 6.25
N TYR A 207 10.46 -11.78 6.41
CA TYR A 207 9.73 -11.13 5.33
C TYR A 207 10.35 -9.80 4.86
N LYS A 208 11.50 -9.37 5.38
CA LYS A 208 12.09 -8.04 5.10
C LYS A 208 12.33 -7.77 3.61
N VAL A 209 12.64 -8.81 2.84
CA VAL A 209 12.90 -8.69 1.40
C VAL A 209 11.61 -8.42 0.60
N ILE A 210 10.47 -8.99 1.01
CA ILE A 210 9.19 -8.90 0.28
C ILE A 210 8.25 -7.82 0.82
N CYS A 211 8.27 -7.63 2.13
CA CYS A 211 7.47 -6.64 2.86
C CYS A 211 8.32 -5.39 3.14
N GLY A 212 9.30 -5.51 4.04
CA GLY A 212 10.16 -4.42 4.47
C GLY A 212 9.45 -3.28 5.22
N GLY A 213 8.14 -3.36 5.47
CA GLY A 213 7.32 -2.32 6.09
C GLY A 213 7.14 -1.06 5.21
N GLN A 214 6.17 -0.21 5.50
CA GLN A 214 5.95 1.04 4.76
C GLN A 214 6.92 2.11 5.26
N ARG A 215 7.79 2.64 4.39
CA ARG A 215 8.93 3.47 4.81
C ARG A 215 8.52 4.90 5.11
N GLY A 216 7.57 5.45 4.35
CA GLY A 216 6.92 6.74 4.65
C GLY A 216 6.31 6.81 6.06
N ARG A 217 5.65 5.74 6.52
CA ARG A 217 4.99 5.63 7.82
C ARG A 217 6.00 5.39 8.94
N ALA A 218 7.02 4.57 8.69
CA ALA A 218 8.16 4.47 9.59
C ALA A 218 8.78 5.85 9.83
N TYR A 219 9.08 6.59 8.76
CA TYR A 219 9.64 7.93 8.85
C TYR A 219 8.72 8.92 9.58
N ALA A 220 7.44 8.96 9.21
CA ALA A 220 6.50 9.91 9.79
C ALA A 220 6.25 9.69 11.30
N LEU A 221 6.38 8.46 11.80
CA LEU A 221 6.13 8.12 13.21
C LEU A 221 7.40 8.04 14.07
N THR A 222 8.57 7.84 13.46
CA THR A 222 9.82 7.61 14.21
C THR A 222 10.92 8.63 13.88
N GLY A 223 10.79 9.36 12.78
CA GLY A 223 11.84 10.19 12.20
C GLY A 223 12.90 9.41 11.39
N ASP A 224 12.80 8.07 11.32
CA ASP A 224 13.75 7.21 10.62
C ASP A 224 13.04 6.32 9.58
N TYR A 225 13.39 6.49 8.30
CA TYR A 225 12.79 5.72 7.20
C TYR A 225 13.27 4.26 7.14
N LEU A 226 14.33 3.91 7.88
CA LEU A 226 14.83 2.54 8.01
C LEU A 226 14.26 1.81 9.23
N GLU A 227 13.54 2.49 10.12
CA GLU A 227 12.97 1.87 11.30
C GLU A 227 11.75 0.99 10.98
N THR A 228 11.37 0.16 11.95
CA THR A 228 10.18 -0.67 11.97
C THR A 228 8.95 0.14 11.64
N ASP A 229 8.12 -0.39 10.73
CA ASP A 229 6.78 0.16 10.48
C ASP A 229 5.88 -0.06 11.72
N PRO A 230 5.47 1.00 12.44
CA PRO A 230 4.72 0.85 13.69
C PRO A 230 3.31 0.24 13.51
N ALA A 231 2.80 0.18 12.28
CA ALA A 231 1.50 -0.45 11.98
C ALA A 231 1.57 -1.99 11.89
N CYS A 232 2.75 -2.59 12.10
CA CYS A 232 2.92 -4.04 12.07
C CYS A 232 2.82 -4.63 13.48
N ILE A 233 1.95 -5.62 13.71
CA ILE A 233 1.95 -6.41 14.97
C ILE A 233 2.84 -7.65 14.89
N TYR A 234 3.31 -8.01 13.69
CA TYR A 234 4.07 -9.24 13.50
C TYR A 234 5.36 -9.26 14.32
N GLN A 235 5.66 -10.43 14.88
CA GLN A 235 6.84 -10.69 15.69
C GLN A 235 7.74 -11.71 14.97
N PRO A 236 8.86 -11.26 14.34
CA PRO A 236 9.86 -12.18 13.80
C PRO A 236 10.44 -13.13 14.86
N ALA A 237 10.62 -14.41 14.51
CA ALA A 237 11.20 -15.38 15.43
C ALA A 237 12.57 -14.92 16.00
N ALA A 238 13.41 -14.31 15.16
CA ALA A 238 14.72 -13.78 15.56
C ALA A 238 14.64 -12.58 16.52
N PHE A 239 13.57 -11.79 16.46
CA PHE A 239 13.35 -10.68 17.39
C PHE A 239 12.75 -11.18 18.71
N ALA A 240 11.89 -12.20 18.67
CA ALA A 240 11.32 -12.84 19.87
C ALA A 240 12.37 -13.54 20.74
N ALA A 241 13.37 -14.16 20.11
CA ALA A 241 14.44 -14.81 20.83
C ALA A 241 15.42 -13.83 21.52
N ALA A 242 15.40 -12.55 21.14
CA ALA A 242 16.31 -11.53 21.63
C ALA A 242 15.68 -10.55 22.64
N ALA A 243 14.36 -10.63 22.85
CA ALA A 243 13.58 -9.80 23.79
C ALA A 243 13.32 -10.55 25.10
#